data_AF-A0A2V2BDM4-F1
#
_entry.id   AF-A0A2V2BDM4-F1
#
_cell.length_a   1.000
_cell.length_b   1.000
_cell.length_c   1.000
_cell.angle_alpha   90.00
_cell.angle_beta   90.00
_cell.angle_gamma   90.00
#
_symmetry.space_group_name_H-M   'P 1'
#
loop_
_entity.id
_entity.type
_entity.pdbx_description
1 polymer ?
#
loop_
_entity_poly.entity_id
_entity_poly.type
_entity_poly.pdbx_seq_one_letter_code
_entity_poly.pdbx_strand_id
1 'polypeptide(L)'
;MGDRAAVEQLMGRPLPQDRPSDALPAGSRVVVVRDPDWDGPWRNEFLGTIDDMGAPEPVEHPHARAGELAYWVTFDESQYDGNGEGPYRKALIWDRYLRPGP
;
A
#
# COMPACT_ATOMS: atom_id res chain seq x y z
N MET A 1 20.41 5.58 8.32
CA MET A 1 19.48 5.92 7.22
C MET A 1 18.16 5.27 7.56
N GLY A 2 17.08 6.04 7.70
CA GLY A 2 15.75 5.46 7.90
C GLY A 2 15.17 4.94 6.59
N ASP A 3 14.29 3.94 6.65
CA ASP A 3 13.65 3.28 5.50
C ASP A 3 13.13 4.28 4.46
N ARG A 4 12.53 5.37 4.92
CA ARG A 4 12.04 6.46 4.07
C ARG A 4 13.13 7.08 3.19
N ALA A 5 14.28 7.44 3.76
CA ALA A 5 15.34 8.11 3.00
C ALA A 5 15.95 7.19 1.94
N ALA A 6 15.89 5.87 2.15
CA ALA A 6 16.29 4.89 1.15
C ALA A 6 15.25 4.80 0.03
N VAL A 7 13.96 4.78 0.36
CA VAL A 7 12.86 4.76 -0.63
C VAL A 7 12.85 6.03 -1.48
N GLU A 8 13.00 7.22 -0.89
CA GLU A 8 13.05 8.48 -1.62
C GLU A 8 14.23 8.55 -2.61
N GLN A 9 15.39 7.99 -2.24
CA GLN A 9 16.54 7.88 -3.15
C GLN A 9 16.26 6.92 -4.32
N LEU A 10 15.65 5.76 -4.04
CA LEU A 10 15.27 4.81 -5.09
C LEU A 10 14.21 5.37 -6.04
N MET A 11 13.25 6.12 -5.51
CA MET A 11 12.19 6.76 -6.29
C MET A 11 12.66 8.06 -6.99
N GLY A 12 13.83 8.59 -6.62
CA GLY A 12 14.36 9.85 -7.16
C GLY A 12 13.53 11.09 -6.80
N ARG A 13 12.64 10.98 -5.80
CA ARG A 13 11.76 12.07 -5.34
C ARG A 13 11.41 11.92 -3.86
N PRO A 14 11.13 13.02 -3.14
CA PRO A 14 10.59 12.94 -1.78
C PRO A 14 9.20 12.30 -1.77
N LEU A 15 8.88 11.57 -0.70
CA LEU A 15 7.54 11.05 -0.47
C LEU A 15 6.62 12.18 -0.01
N PRO A 16 5.36 12.22 -0.46
CA PRO A 16 4.41 13.22 -0.01
C PRO A 16 4.19 13.09 1.50
N GLN A 17 3.89 14.22 2.13
CA GLN A 17 3.74 14.33 3.58
C GLN A 17 2.36 14.82 3.99
N ASP A 18 1.68 15.53 3.08
CA ASP A 18 0.36 16.07 3.34
C ASP A 18 -0.66 14.96 3.11
N ARG A 19 -1.21 14.43 4.21
CA ARG A 19 -2.21 13.36 4.17
C ARG A 19 -3.59 13.99 3.97
N PRO A 20 -4.35 13.58 2.92
CA PRO A 20 -5.74 14.03 2.76
C PRO A 20 -6.57 13.72 4.00
N SER A 21 -7.47 14.62 4.39
CA SER A 21 -8.25 14.51 5.64
C SER A 21 -9.19 13.31 5.69
N ASP A 22 -9.58 12.79 4.52
CA ASP A 22 -10.45 11.64 4.33
C ASP A 22 -9.67 10.33 4.12
N ALA A 23 -8.33 10.39 4.08
CA ALA A 23 -7.51 9.21 3.89
C ALA A 23 -7.38 8.40 5.18
N LEU A 24 -7.15 7.09 5.05
CA LEU A 24 -6.89 6.21 6.19
C LEU A 24 -5.65 6.73 6.97
N PRO A 25 -5.75 6.91 8.30
CA PRO A 25 -4.63 7.40 9.08
C PRO A 25 -3.53 6.33 9.20
N ALA A 26 -2.27 6.76 9.34
CA ALA A 26 -1.18 5.88 9.74
C ALA A 26 -1.52 5.18 11.06
N GLY A 27 -1.09 3.93 11.18
CA GLY A 27 -1.45 3.04 12.28
C GLY A 27 -2.79 2.33 12.09
N SER A 28 -3.59 2.67 11.07
CA SER A 28 -4.84 1.96 10.80
C SER A 28 -4.57 0.51 10.43
N ARG A 29 -5.33 -0.40 11.05
CA ARG A 29 -5.34 -1.81 10.71
C ARG A 29 -6.16 -2.05 9.46
N VAL A 30 -5.60 -2.82 8.53
CA VAL A 30 -6.23 -3.13 7.24
C VAL A 30 -6.07 -4.60 6.89
N VAL A 31 -7.02 -5.11 6.12
CA VAL A 31 -6.90 -6.35 5.36
C VAL A 31 -6.61 -5.96 3.92
N VAL A 32 -5.49 -6.45 3.37
CA VAL A 32 -5.25 -6.43 1.94
C VAL A 32 -6.08 -7.55 1.32
N VAL A 33 -7.03 -7.18 0.48
CA VAL A 33 -7.96 -8.11 -0.18
C VAL A 33 -7.54 -8.36 -1.63
N ARG A 34 -8.00 -9.49 -2.20
CA ARG A 34 -7.81 -9.78 -3.61
C ARG A 34 -8.74 -8.93 -4.46
N ASP A 35 -8.37 -8.75 -5.72
CA ASP A 35 -9.29 -8.20 -6.70
C ASP A 35 -10.44 -9.21 -6.92
N PRO A 36 -11.71 -8.76 -7.04
CA PRO A 36 -12.83 -9.67 -7.29
C PRO A 36 -12.88 -10.23 -8.73
N ASP A 37 -12.28 -9.52 -9.68
CA ASP A 37 -12.38 -9.80 -11.12
C ASP A 37 -11.16 -10.59 -11.65
N TRP A 38 -10.05 -10.62 -10.90
CA TRP A 38 -8.86 -11.43 -11.19
C TRP A 38 -8.09 -11.74 -9.90
N ASP A 39 -7.14 -12.67 -9.91
CA ASP A 39 -6.41 -13.10 -8.69
C ASP A 39 -5.63 -11.97 -7.99
N GLY A 40 -5.58 -10.77 -8.56
CA GLY A 40 -4.94 -9.59 -7.98
C GLY A 40 -3.42 -9.70 -7.92
N PRO A 41 -2.73 -8.67 -7.42
CA PRO A 41 -1.27 -8.70 -7.31
C PRO A 41 -0.77 -9.62 -6.20
N TRP A 42 -1.63 -10.12 -5.30
CA TRP A 42 -1.23 -10.90 -4.13
C TRP A 42 -1.90 -12.27 -4.11
N ARG A 43 -1.16 -13.30 -3.65
CA ARG A 43 -1.67 -14.68 -3.59
C ARG A 43 -2.82 -14.87 -2.61
N ASN A 44 -2.77 -14.16 -1.50
CA ASN A 44 -3.66 -14.35 -0.36
C ASN A 44 -4.18 -12.99 0.11
N GLU A 45 -5.28 -13.02 0.86
CA GLU A 45 -5.67 -11.89 1.70
C GLU A 45 -4.88 -11.95 3.01
N PHE A 46 -4.40 -10.80 3.49
CA PHE A 46 -3.56 -10.76 4.68
C PHE A 46 -3.70 -9.43 5.43
N LEU A 47 -3.25 -9.43 6.68
CA LEU A 47 -3.30 -8.27 7.56
C LEU A 47 -2.08 -7.37 7.41
N GLY A 48 -2.31 -6.07 7.57
CA GLY A 48 -1.25 -5.08 7.62
C GLY A 48 -1.68 -3.80 8.32
N THR A 49 -0.75 -2.86 8.39
CA THR A 49 -0.92 -1.55 8.99
C THR A 49 -0.57 -0.46 7.99
N ILE A 50 -1.39 0.59 7.90
CA ILE A 50 -1.05 1.81 7.15
C ILE A 50 0.19 2.43 7.80
N ASP A 51 1.26 2.51 7.03
CA ASP A 51 2.56 2.97 7.47
C ASP A 51 2.67 4.50 7.36
N ASP A 52 3.50 5.11 8.20
CA ASP A 52 3.71 6.57 8.20
C ASP A 52 4.91 7.00 7.35
N MET A 53 5.47 6.11 6.53
CA MET A 53 6.59 6.42 5.64
C MET A 53 6.26 7.52 4.63
N GLY A 54 5.00 7.62 4.19
CA GLY A 54 4.52 8.68 3.31
C GLY A 54 3.02 8.86 3.42
N ALA A 55 2.54 10.05 3.05
CA ALA A 55 1.13 10.27 2.81
C ALA A 55 0.65 9.38 1.64
N PRO A 56 -0.64 9.02 1.60
CA PRO A 56 -1.20 8.28 0.49
C PRO A 56 -1.05 9.05 -0.83
N GLU A 57 -0.72 8.35 -1.90
CA GLU A 57 -0.39 8.96 -3.19
C GLU A 57 -1.53 8.74 -4.19
N PRO A 58 -1.89 9.72 -5.04
CA PRO A 58 -2.80 9.48 -6.15
C PRO A 58 -2.31 8.35 -7.05
N VAL A 59 -3.21 7.44 -7.43
CA VAL A 59 -2.87 6.36 -8.36
C VAL A 59 -2.89 6.90 -9.80
N GLU A 60 -1.70 7.10 -10.36
CA GLU A 60 -1.52 7.50 -11.76
C GLU A 60 -1.52 6.26 -12.69
N HIS A 61 -2.69 5.64 -12.87
CA HIS A 61 -2.84 4.47 -13.73
C HIS A 61 -4.10 4.54 -14.61
N PRO A 62 -4.09 4.03 -15.87
CA PRO A 62 -5.27 4.05 -16.74
C PRO A 62 -6.52 3.37 -16.17
N HIS A 63 -6.32 2.41 -15.25
CA HIS A 63 -7.40 1.68 -14.57
C HIS A 63 -7.72 2.20 -13.16
N ALA A 64 -7.12 3.33 -12.76
CA ALA A 64 -7.39 3.94 -11.48
C ALA A 64 -8.82 4.51 -11.44
N ARG A 65 -9.47 4.44 -10.27
CA ARG A 65 -10.73 5.16 -10.02
C ARG A 65 -10.40 6.64 -9.81
N ALA A 66 -11.36 7.51 -10.08
CA ALA A 66 -11.18 8.95 -9.82
C ALA A 66 -10.93 9.18 -8.32
N GLY A 67 -9.83 9.86 -7.99
CA GLY A 67 -9.44 10.14 -6.59
C GLY A 67 -8.83 8.94 -5.85
N GLU A 68 -8.52 7.85 -6.54
CA GLU A 68 -7.95 6.67 -5.89
C GLU A 68 -6.55 6.94 -5.33
N LEU A 69 -6.33 6.47 -4.11
CA LEU A 69 -5.07 6.61 -3.39
C LEU A 69 -4.36 5.27 -3.25
N ALA A 70 -3.04 5.28 -3.22
CA ALA A 70 -2.20 4.16 -2.81
C ALA A 70 -1.57 4.47 -1.45
N TYR A 71 -1.61 3.49 -0.56
CA TYR A 71 -1.12 3.59 0.80
C TYR A 71 0.10 2.70 0.97
N TRP A 72 1.12 3.20 1.68
CA TRP A 72 2.17 2.32 2.19
C TRP A 72 1.59 1.42 3.28
N VAL A 73 1.64 0.11 3.08
CA VAL A 73 1.16 -0.88 4.04
C VAL A 73 2.33 -1.74 4.47
N THR A 74 2.59 -1.79 5.77
CA THR A 74 3.50 -2.77 6.38
C THR A 74 2.71 -4.04 6.68
N PHE A 75 3.21 -5.18 6.23
CA PHE A 75 2.54 -6.47 6.38
C PHE A 75 2.92 -7.09 7.71
N ASP A 76 1.96 -7.75 8.38
CA ASP A 76 2.22 -8.46 9.63
C ASP A 76 3.18 -9.63 9.42
N GLU A 77 2.98 -10.34 8.31
CA GLU A 77 3.83 -11.44 7.84
C GLU A 77 4.30 -11.14 6.43
N SER A 78 5.50 -11.61 6.07
CA SER A 78 6.04 -11.36 4.73
C SER A 78 5.25 -12.13 3.66
N GLN A 79 4.87 -11.45 2.58
CA GLN A 79 3.95 -11.98 1.56
C GLN A 79 4.62 -12.17 0.20
N TYR A 80 4.11 -13.10 -0.58
CA TYR A 80 4.49 -13.28 -1.99
C TYR A 80 3.39 -12.73 -2.89
N ASP A 81 3.81 -12.13 -4.00
CA ASP A 81 2.90 -11.64 -5.03
C ASP A 81 2.30 -12.81 -5.84
N GLY A 82 1.33 -12.52 -6.71
CA GLY A 82 0.66 -13.50 -7.57
C GLY A 82 1.64 -14.31 -8.45
N ASN A 83 2.79 -13.73 -8.82
CA ASN A 83 3.83 -14.39 -9.61
C ASN A 83 4.79 -15.24 -8.75
N GLY A 84 4.77 -15.08 -7.44
CA GLY A 84 5.70 -15.72 -6.51
C GLY A 84 6.96 -14.94 -6.20
N GLU A 85 7.01 -13.68 -6.57
CA GLU A 85 8.06 -12.77 -6.15
C GLU A 85 7.84 -12.35 -4.69
N GLY A 86 8.94 -12.05 -3.99
CA GLY A 86 8.96 -11.75 -2.56
C GLY A 86 10.04 -12.53 -1.81
N PRO A 87 9.95 -12.65 -0.47
CA PRO A 87 8.83 -12.20 0.36
C PRO A 87 8.91 -10.69 0.67
N TYR A 88 7.85 -9.96 0.36
CA TYR A 88 7.70 -8.54 0.63
C TYR A 88 7.20 -8.31 2.06
N ARG A 89 7.69 -7.25 2.70
CA ARG A 89 7.23 -6.83 4.05
C ARG A 89 6.41 -5.55 4.02
N LYS A 90 6.42 -4.85 2.89
CA LYS A 90 5.78 -3.55 2.69
C LYS A 90 5.56 -3.32 1.21
N ALA A 91 4.46 -2.67 0.85
CA ALA A 91 4.20 -2.23 -0.51
C ALA A 91 3.23 -1.02 -0.54
N LEU A 92 3.14 -0.37 -1.71
CA LEU A 92 2.04 0.53 -2.04
C LEU A 92 0.82 -0.31 -2.46
N ILE A 93 -0.28 -0.17 -1.72
CA ILE A 93 -1.53 -0.88 -1.97
C ILE A 93 -2.61 0.15 -2.30
N TRP A 94 -3.34 -0.07 -3.39
CA TRP A 94 -4.43 0.83 -3.78
C TRP A 94 -5.61 0.70 -2.82
N ASP A 95 -6.27 1.83 -2.55
CA ASP A 95 -7.48 1.99 -1.74
C ASP A 95 -8.45 0.83 -1.88
N ARG A 96 -8.80 0.49 -3.13
CA ARG A 96 -9.86 -0.50 -3.39
C ARG A 96 -9.54 -1.91 -2.87
N TYR A 97 -8.26 -2.19 -2.60
CA TYR A 97 -7.79 -3.47 -2.06
C TYR A 97 -7.56 -3.40 -0.55
N LEU A 98 -8.01 -2.34 0.12
CA LEU A 98 -7.89 -2.16 1.56
C LEU A 98 -9.28 -2.17 2.19
N ARG A 99 -9.47 -3.10 3.12
CA ARG A 99 -10.64 -3.14 4.01
C ARG A 99 -10.19 -2.82 5.43
N PRO A 100 -11.00 -2.11 6.25
CA PRO A 100 -10.73 -1.98 7.67
C PRO A 100 -10.50 -3.34 8.33
N GLY A 101 -9.37 -3.46 9.01
CA GLY A 101 -8.99 -4.65 9.78
C GLY A 101 -9.58 -4.64 11.19
N PRO A 102 -9.50 -5.80 11.89
CA PRO A 102 -9.85 -5.90 13.30
C PRO A 102 -8.88 -5.12 14.21
#